data_AF-A0A523NBL6-F1
#
_entry.id   AF-A0A523NBL6-F1
#
_cell.length_a   1.000
_cell.length_b   1.000
_cell.length_c   1.000
_cell.angle_alpha   90.00
_cell.angle_beta   90.00
_cell.angle_gamma   90.00
#
_symmetry.space_group_name_H-M   'P 1'
#
loop_
_entity.id
_entity.type
_entity.pdbx_description
1 polymer ?
#
loop_
_entity_poly.entity_id
_entity_poly.type
_entity_poly.pdbx_seq_one_letter_code
_entity_poly.pdbx_strand_id
1 'polypeptide(L)'
;MSTETSNNRSVFKYNMSFYYKSTIIYFIVFVLYLVIRGEFVEDSFTLVISDPVLYFLGLIVIFSIAALLYNQLLNKHIEVTDNGIAFINRFKERRFNKNQIVFIKFFREKGSTRSKRMRIVRIKIENRLRPIMFRISDYDNEDDLYNDILEMKAEIENK
;
A
#
# COMPACT_ATOMS: atom_id res chain seq x y z
N MET A 1 33.13 -18.78 -15.00
CA MET A 1 33.26 -18.20 -13.65
C MET A 1 32.72 -16.77 -13.71
N SER A 2 31.39 -16.65 -13.66
CA SER A 2 30.68 -15.37 -13.60
C SER A 2 30.29 -15.15 -12.15
N THR A 3 30.86 -14.14 -11.52
CA THR A 3 30.52 -13.69 -10.17
C THR A 3 29.04 -13.30 -10.11
N GLU A 4 28.20 -14.22 -9.64
CA GLU A 4 26.91 -13.87 -9.04
C GLU A 4 27.22 -13.15 -7.73
N THR A 5 27.37 -11.83 -7.81
CA THR A 5 27.20 -10.98 -6.63
C THR A 5 25.75 -11.18 -6.20
N SER A 6 25.54 -11.98 -5.14
CA SER A 6 24.26 -12.11 -4.45
C SER A 6 23.89 -10.74 -3.87
N ASN A 7 23.42 -9.85 -4.72
CA ASN A 7 22.98 -8.51 -4.36
C ASN A 7 21.67 -8.75 -3.59
N ASN A 8 21.70 -8.57 -2.28
CA ASN A 8 20.59 -8.90 -1.40
C ASN A 8 19.48 -7.87 -1.65
N ARG A 9 18.62 -8.16 -2.64
CA ARG A 9 17.54 -7.27 -3.08
C ARG A 9 16.25 -7.74 -2.44
N SER A 10 15.83 -7.06 -1.38
CA SER A 10 14.53 -7.27 -0.77
C SER A 10 13.48 -6.40 -1.46
N VAL A 11 12.35 -7.01 -1.82
CA VAL A 11 11.25 -6.34 -2.52
C VAL A 11 10.00 -6.37 -1.64
N PHE A 12 9.52 -5.19 -1.27
CA PHE A 12 8.38 -5.00 -0.39
C PHE A 12 7.23 -4.42 -1.20
N LYS A 13 6.21 -5.25 -1.46
CA LYS A 13 5.01 -4.84 -2.19
C LYS A 13 4.08 -4.06 -1.27
N TYR A 14 3.29 -3.16 -1.83
CA TYR A 14 2.28 -2.45 -1.04
C TYR A 14 1.14 -3.40 -0.64
N ASN A 15 0.80 -3.43 0.65
CA ASN A 15 -0.24 -4.28 1.20
C ASN A 15 -1.62 -3.72 0.86
N MET A 16 -2.33 -4.39 -0.04
CA MET A 16 -3.67 -3.98 -0.49
C MET A 16 -4.81 -4.72 0.23
N SER A 17 -4.51 -5.53 1.26
CA SER A 17 -5.49 -6.41 1.92
C SER A 17 -6.73 -5.67 2.43
N PHE A 18 -6.57 -4.42 2.86
CA PHE A 18 -7.68 -3.59 3.30
C PHE A 18 -8.66 -3.28 2.15
N TYR A 19 -8.16 -2.90 0.98
CA TYR A 19 -8.98 -2.60 -0.20
C TYR A 19 -9.74 -3.83 -0.69
N TYR A 20 -9.08 -5.00 -0.68
CA TYR A 20 -9.73 -6.27 -1.00
C TYR A 20 -10.89 -6.58 -0.03
N LYS A 21 -10.64 -6.51 1.28
CA LYS A 21 -11.67 -6.78 2.30
C LYS A 21 -12.87 -5.84 2.17
N SER A 22 -12.62 -4.53 2.02
CA SER A 22 -13.69 -3.54 1.87
C SER A 22 -14.50 -3.77 0.60
N THR A 23 -13.85 -4.07 -0.53
CA THR A 23 -14.55 -4.36 -1.81
C THR A 23 -15.44 -5.59 -1.69
N ILE A 24 -14.96 -6.65 -1.04
CA ILE A 24 -15.74 -7.86 -0.79
C ILE A 24 -16.97 -7.53 0.06
N ILE A 25 -16.80 -6.75 1.14
CA ILE A 25 -17.92 -6.37 2.01
C ILE A 25 -18.96 -5.55 1.23
N TYR A 26 -18.55 -4.55 0.47
CA TYR A 26 -19.47 -3.75 -0.34
C TYR A 26 -20.21 -4.59 -1.38
N PHE A 27 -19.50 -5.54 -2.01
CA PHE A 27 -20.11 -6.46 -2.96
C PHE A 27 -21.14 -7.38 -2.29
N ILE A 28 -20.83 -7.95 -1.12
CA ILE A 28 -21.77 -8.78 -0.35
C ILE A 28 -23.02 -7.99 0.02
N VAL A 29 -22.86 -6.77 0.55
CA VAL A 29 -24.00 -5.90 0.91
C VAL A 29 -24.87 -5.61 -0.31
N PHE A 30 -24.27 -5.31 -1.46
CA PHE A 30 -24.98 -5.06 -2.70
C PHE A 30 -25.77 -6.29 -3.19
N VAL A 31 -25.15 -7.48 -3.17
CA VAL A 31 -25.81 -8.74 -3.55
C VAL A 31 -26.96 -9.07 -2.60
N LEU A 32 -26.76 -8.95 -1.28
CA LEU A 32 -27.81 -9.18 -0.30
C LEU A 32 -28.99 -8.22 -0.51
N TYR A 33 -28.71 -6.95 -0.76
CA TYR A 33 -29.75 -5.97 -1.04
C TYR A 33 -30.55 -6.34 -2.30
N LEU A 34 -29.87 -6.74 -3.38
CA LEU A 34 -30.53 -7.20 -4.62
C LEU A 34 -31.43 -8.42 -4.38
N VAL A 35 -30.96 -9.41 -3.64
CA VAL A 35 -31.74 -10.62 -3.32
C VAL A 35 -32.95 -10.29 -2.45
N ILE A 36 -32.75 -9.51 -1.38
CA ILE A 36 -33.85 -9.12 -0.48
C ILE A 36 -34.91 -8.32 -1.24
N ARG A 37 -34.48 -7.33 -2.03
CA ARG A 37 -35.42 -6.47 -2.78
C ARG A 37 -36.14 -7.25 -3.87
N GLY A 38 -35.40 -8.08 -4.62
CA GLY A 38 -35.89 -8.82 -5.77
C GLY A 38 -36.76 -10.02 -5.43
N GLU A 39 -36.57 -10.68 -4.28
CA GLU A 39 -37.42 -11.81 -3.87
C GLU A 39 -38.54 -11.44 -2.90
N PHE A 40 -38.38 -10.42 -2.04
CA PHE A 40 -39.29 -10.22 -0.91
C PHE A 40 -40.18 -8.96 -0.98
N VAL A 41 -39.87 -7.98 -1.83
CA VAL A 41 -40.56 -6.67 -1.80
C VAL A 41 -41.29 -6.35 -3.10
N GLU A 42 -40.65 -6.64 -4.24
CA GLU A 42 -41.16 -6.30 -5.55
C GLU A 42 -41.20 -7.57 -6.39
N ASP A 43 -42.39 -8.15 -6.61
CA ASP A 43 -42.63 -9.37 -7.43
C ASP A 43 -42.16 -9.23 -8.92
N SER A 44 -41.45 -8.15 -9.26
CA SER A 44 -40.83 -7.93 -10.54
C SER A 44 -39.49 -7.18 -10.40
N PHE A 45 -38.44 -7.70 -11.05
CA PHE A 45 -37.11 -7.07 -11.12
C PHE A 45 -37.12 -5.65 -11.72
N THR A 46 -38.17 -5.29 -12.46
CA THR A 46 -38.36 -3.97 -13.07
C THR A 46 -38.54 -2.85 -12.05
N LEU A 47 -39.14 -3.13 -10.89
CA LEU A 47 -39.28 -2.13 -9.82
C LEU A 47 -37.95 -1.92 -9.07
N VAL A 48 -37.12 -2.96 -8.94
CA VAL A 48 -35.84 -2.92 -8.20
C VAL A 48 -34.87 -1.94 -8.85
N ILE A 49 -34.88 -1.90 -10.19
CA ILE A 49 -34.07 -0.97 -11.00
C ILE A 49 -34.51 0.49 -10.78
N SER A 50 -35.71 0.75 -10.27
CA SER A 50 -36.18 2.10 -10.01
C SER A 50 -35.79 2.62 -8.62
N ASP A 51 -35.17 1.82 -7.75
CA ASP A 51 -34.76 2.27 -6.41
C ASP A 51 -33.46 3.11 -6.45
N PRO A 52 -33.49 4.38 -6.01
CA PRO A 52 -32.29 5.20 -5.81
C PRO A 52 -31.19 4.56 -4.95
N VAL A 53 -31.56 3.75 -3.94
CA VAL A 53 -30.62 3.04 -3.05
C VAL A 53 -29.80 2.03 -3.83
N LEU A 54 -30.41 1.33 -4.80
CA LEU A 54 -29.69 0.38 -5.66
C LEU A 54 -28.57 1.08 -6.43
N TYR A 55 -28.87 2.23 -7.04
CA TYR A 55 -27.88 3.01 -7.79
C TYR A 55 -26.74 3.49 -6.89
N PHE A 56 -27.05 3.93 -5.67
CA PHE A 56 -26.03 4.36 -4.71
C PHE A 56 -25.09 3.22 -4.31
N LEU A 57 -25.64 2.04 -4.00
CA LEU A 57 -24.85 0.86 -3.67
C LEU A 57 -24.03 0.38 -4.87
N GLY A 58 -24.64 0.34 -6.06
CA GLY A 58 -23.95 -0.03 -7.30
C GLY A 58 -22.77 0.90 -7.59
N LEU A 59 -22.96 2.21 -7.39
CA LEU A 59 -21.90 3.22 -7.54
C LEU A 59 -20.73 2.96 -6.56
N ILE A 60 -21.00 2.66 -5.29
CA ILE A 60 -19.96 2.31 -4.30
C ILE A 60 -19.18 1.08 -4.74
N VAL A 61 -19.86 0.03 -5.22
CA VAL A 61 -19.21 -1.20 -5.70
C VAL A 61 -18.33 -0.90 -6.91
N ILE A 62 -18.84 -0.15 -7.88
CA ILE A 62 -18.07 0.26 -9.08
C ILE A 62 -16.82 1.04 -8.67
N PHE A 63 -16.93 2.02 -7.78
CA PHE A 63 -15.78 2.79 -7.28
C PHE A 63 -14.77 1.89 -6.57
N SER A 64 -15.23 0.92 -5.79
CA SER A 64 -14.36 0.01 -5.06
C SER A 64 -13.58 -0.92 -6.00
N ILE A 65 -14.25 -1.47 -7.01
CA ILE A 65 -13.61 -2.29 -8.06
C ILE A 65 -12.62 -1.44 -8.86
N ALA A 66 -13.01 -0.22 -9.26
CA ALA A 66 -12.13 0.68 -10.00
C ALA A 66 -10.87 1.03 -9.18
N ALA A 67 -11.02 1.31 -7.89
CA ALA A 67 -9.89 1.56 -7.00
C ALA A 67 -8.94 0.36 -6.87
N LEU A 68 -9.50 -0.85 -6.79
CA LEU A 68 -8.73 -2.10 -6.73
C LEU A 68 -7.94 -2.32 -8.03
N LEU A 69 -8.60 -2.19 -9.19
CA LEU A 69 -7.97 -2.31 -10.50
C LEU A 69 -6.87 -1.27 -10.70
N TYR A 70 -7.13 -0.01 -10.35
CA TYR A 70 -6.14 1.05 -10.44
C TYR A 70 -4.90 0.76 -9.59
N ASN A 71 -5.08 0.26 -8.36
CA ASN A 71 -3.98 -0.12 -7.49
C ASN A 71 -3.18 -1.32 -8.03
N GLN A 72 -3.86 -2.32 -8.57
CA GLN A 72 -3.23 -3.47 -9.22
C GLN A 72 -2.37 -3.05 -10.42
N LEU A 73 -2.81 -2.04 -11.17
CA LEU A 73 -2.05 -1.50 -12.30
C LEU A 73 -0.80 -0.73 -11.87
N LEU A 74 -0.79 -0.09 -10.71
CA LEU A 74 0.37 0.67 -10.23
C LEU A 74 1.51 -0.23 -9.77
N ASN A 75 1.23 -1.45 -9.27
CA ASN A 75 2.26 -2.39 -8.78
C ASN A 75 3.32 -1.71 -7.90
N LYS A 76 2.88 -0.86 -6.97
CA LYS A 76 3.77 -0.05 -6.13
C LYS A 76 4.56 -0.95 -5.17
N HIS A 77 5.88 -0.78 -5.15
CA HIS A 77 6.76 -1.52 -4.25
C HIS A 77 7.99 -0.68 -3.87
N ILE A 78 8.59 -1.04 -2.74
CA ILE A 78 9.90 -0.55 -2.30
C ILE A 78 10.90 -1.66 -2.54
N GLU A 79 12.07 -1.30 -3.03
CA GLU A 79 13.21 -2.21 -3.07
C GLU A 79 14.32 -1.66 -2.20
N VAL A 80 14.84 -2.52 -1.33
CA VAL A 80 16.02 -2.21 -0.53
C VAL A 80 17.17 -3.08 -1.03
N THR A 81 18.32 -2.44 -1.20
CA THR A 81 19.55 -3.05 -1.71
C THR A 81 20.73 -2.56 -0.88
N ASP A 82 21.84 -3.29 -0.95
CA ASP A 82 23.11 -2.92 -0.30
C ASP A 82 23.64 -1.55 -0.74
N ASN A 83 23.20 -1.02 -1.88
CA ASN A 83 23.64 0.27 -2.41
C ASN A 83 22.65 1.41 -2.15
N GLY A 84 21.42 1.10 -1.71
CA GLY A 84 20.40 2.11 -1.49
C GLY A 84 18.97 1.61 -1.57
N ILE A 85 18.04 2.54 -1.81
CA ILE A 85 16.60 2.29 -1.79
C ILE A 85 15.93 2.78 -3.08
N ALA A 86 14.98 2.00 -3.59
CA ALA A 86 14.17 2.35 -4.74
C ALA A 86 12.69 2.41 -4.36
N PHE A 87 12.02 3.47 -4.81
CA PHE A 87 10.56 3.58 -4.76
C PHE A 87 10.04 3.41 -6.18
N ILE A 88 9.35 2.30 -6.42
CA ILE A 88 8.94 1.88 -7.75
C ILE A 88 7.43 1.83 -7.87
N ASN A 89 6.95 2.26 -9.02
CA ASN A 89 5.59 2.15 -9.51
C ASN A 89 5.69 1.88 -11.02
N ARG A 90 4.68 1.26 -11.63
CA ARG A 90 4.61 0.92 -13.05
C ARG A 90 5.04 2.07 -13.98
N PHE A 91 4.71 3.30 -13.62
CA PHE A 91 5.02 4.48 -14.45
C PHE A 91 6.30 5.22 -14.06
N LYS A 92 6.82 4.96 -12.84
CA LYS A 92 7.93 5.75 -12.32
C LYS A 92 8.76 4.96 -11.33
N GLU A 93 10.05 4.96 -11.58
CA GLU A 93 11.07 4.43 -10.70
C GLU A 93 11.91 5.58 -10.13
N ARG A 94 12.18 5.55 -8.83
CA ARG A 94 13.04 6.52 -8.15
C ARG A 94 14.04 5.78 -7.27
N ARG A 95 15.28 5.67 -7.73
CA ARG A 95 16.39 5.06 -6.99
C ARG A 95 17.20 6.13 -6.28
N PHE A 96 17.60 5.86 -5.05
CA PHE A 96 18.47 6.73 -4.25
C PHE A 96 19.61 5.89 -3.69
N ASN A 97 20.84 6.30 -3.94
CA ASN A 97 22.03 5.66 -3.39
C ASN A 97 22.20 6.06 -1.92
N LYS A 98 22.76 5.19 -1.07
CA LYS A 98 23.08 5.48 0.34
C LYS A 98 23.81 6.82 0.52
N ASN A 99 24.73 7.15 -0.39
CA ASN A 99 25.48 8.42 -0.35
C ASN A 99 24.61 9.68 -0.49
N GLN A 100 23.43 9.57 -1.08
CA GLN A 100 22.49 10.69 -1.25
C GLN A 100 21.55 10.84 -0.06
N ILE A 101 21.54 9.88 0.87
CA ILE A 101 20.65 9.86 2.03
C ILE A 101 21.33 10.64 3.16
N VAL A 102 20.70 11.74 3.57
CA VAL A 102 21.19 12.61 4.65
C VAL A 102 20.84 12.02 6.01
N PHE A 103 19.60 11.54 6.18
CA PHE A 103 19.18 10.87 7.42
C PHE A 103 17.95 10.00 7.20
N ILE A 104 17.79 9.02 8.07
CA ILE A 104 16.59 8.19 8.21
C ILE A 104 16.06 8.35 9.64
N LYS A 105 14.80 8.76 9.79
CA LYS A 105 14.12 8.91 11.09
C LYS A 105 12.86 8.06 11.15
N PHE A 106 12.70 7.35 12.25
CA PHE A 106 11.47 6.63 12.58
C PHE A 106 10.61 7.48 13.50
N PHE A 107 9.39 7.79 13.06
CA PHE A 107 8.39 8.46 13.86
C PHE A 107 7.36 7.44 14.34
N ARG A 108 6.94 7.57 15.60
CA ARG A 108 5.79 6.81 16.11
C ARG A 108 4.50 7.48 15.63
N GLU A 109 3.52 6.66 15.26
CA GLU A 109 2.17 7.17 15.04
C GLU A 109 1.52 7.52 16.38
N LYS A 110 0.89 8.70 16.45
CA LYS A 110 0.28 9.23 17.68
C LYS A 110 -0.83 8.27 18.15
N GLY A 111 -0.70 7.69 19.34
CA GLY A 111 -1.65 6.70 19.89
C GLY A 111 -1.22 5.24 19.77
N SER A 112 -0.12 4.93 19.06
CA SER A 112 0.40 3.55 19.01
C SER A 112 1.37 3.27 20.17
N THR A 113 0.96 2.43 21.11
CA THR A 113 1.83 1.91 22.16
C THR A 113 2.66 0.76 21.57
N ARG A 114 3.98 0.99 21.43
CA ARG A 114 5.05 -0.03 21.22
C ARG A 114 5.13 -0.80 19.90
N SER A 115 4.15 -0.81 19.01
CA SER A 115 4.26 -1.62 17.77
C SER A 115 5.34 -1.10 16.81
N LYS A 116 6.29 -1.97 16.40
CA LYS A 116 7.29 -1.67 15.35
C LYS A 116 6.65 -1.35 13.99
N ARG A 117 5.44 -1.89 13.77
CA ARG A 117 4.67 -1.85 12.52
C ARG A 117 4.04 -0.49 12.23
N MET A 118 3.60 0.22 13.26
CA MET A 118 3.01 1.58 13.16
C MET A 118 4.07 2.69 13.22
N ARG A 119 5.17 2.52 12.49
CA ARG A 119 6.22 3.53 12.36
C ARG A 119 6.18 4.17 10.98
N ILE A 120 6.30 5.49 10.99
CA ILE A 120 6.49 6.29 9.78
C ILE A 120 7.99 6.46 9.60
N VAL A 121 8.51 6.01 8.47
CA VAL A 121 9.89 6.23 8.06
C VAL A 121 9.96 7.54 7.29
N ARG A 122 10.89 8.41 7.68
CA ARG A 122 11.21 9.65 6.95
C ARG A 122 12.66 9.60 6.49
N ILE A 123 12.85 9.63 5.17
CA ILE A 123 14.16 9.64 4.52
C ILE A 123 14.40 11.01 3.89
N LYS A 124 15.46 11.71 4.30
CA LYS A 124 15.89 12.98 3.68
C LYS A 124 16.99 12.69 2.67
N ILE A 125 16.83 13.23 1.45
CA ILE A 125 17.79 13.13 0.35
C ILE A 125 18.45 14.50 0.12
N GLU A 126 19.74 14.51 -0.19
CA GLU A 126 20.61 15.70 -0.20
C GLU A 126 20.13 16.82 -1.14
N ASN A 127 19.50 16.50 -2.26
CA ASN A 127 19.00 17.48 -3.24
C ASN A 127 17.47 17.53 -3.33
N ARG A 128 16.76 17.22 -2.24
CA ARG A 128 15.29 17.21 -2.22
C ARG A 128 14.72 18.08 -1.11
N LEU A 129 13.87 19.05 -1.46
CA LEU A 129 13.16 19.92 -0.52
C LEU A 129 12.37 19.10 0.52
N ARG A 130 11.47 18.21 0.05
CA ARG A 130 10.62 17.39 0.91
C ARG A 130 11.24 16.01 1.16
N PRO A 131 11.23 15.50 2.40
CA PRO A 131 11.66 14.12 2.65
C PRO A 131 10.67 13.12 2.05
N ILE A 132 11.13 11.90 1.80
CA ILE A 132 10.26 10.78 1.43
C ILE A 132 9.71 10.21 2.74
N MET A 133 8.40 10.03 2.81
CA MET A 133 7.72 9.47 3.97
C MET A 133 6.88 8.28 3.53
N PHE A 134 6.98 7.18 4.27
CA PHE A 134 6.13 6.02 4.10
C PHE A 134 5.89 5.34 5.45
N ARG A 135 4.78 4.62 5.58
CA ARG A 135 4.49 3.77 6.73
C ARG A 135 4.96 2.36 6.44
N ILE A 136 5.49 1.69 7.44
CA ILE A 136 5.95 0.31 7.30
C ILE A 136 4.75 -0.64 7.12
N SER A 137 3.67 -0.40 7.88
CA SER A 137 2.40 -1.12 7.80
C SER A 137 1.71 -1.10 6.43
N ASP A 138 2.12 -0.20 5.54
CA ASP A 138 1.55 -0.09 4.20
C ASP A 138 2.16 -1.14 3.23
N TYR A 139 3.18 -1.89 3.66
CA TYR A 139 3.89 -2.86 2.83
C TYR A 139 3.83 -4.27 3.41
N ASP A 140 3.95 -5.26 2.54
CA ASP A 140 4.11 -6.66 2.91
C ASP A 140 5.45 -6.88 3.61
N ASN A 141 5.54 -7.92 4.43
CA ASN A 141 6.73 -8.26 5.23
C ASN A 141 7.23 -7.06 6.07
N GLU A 142 6.30 -6.47 6.82
CA GLU A 142 6.51 -5.26 7.63
C GLU A 142 7.75 -5.35 8.55
N ASP A 143 7.96 -6.49 9.17
CA ASP A 143 9.06 -6.70 10.12
C ASP A 143 10.42 -6.74 9.39
N ASP A 144 10.47 -7.33 8.19
CA ASP A 144 11.68 -7.38 7.35
C ASP A 144 12.00 -5.99 6.79
N LEU A 145 11.00 -5.25 6.29
CA LEU A 145 11.18 -3.88 5.84
C LEU A 145 11.67 -2.97 6.98
N TYR A 146 11.17 -3.18 8.19
CA TYR A 146 11.65 -2.45 9.36
C TYR A 146 13.14 -2.73 9.61
N ASN A 147 13.55 -3.99 9.57
CA ASN A 147 14.93 -4.41 9.83
C ASN A 147 15.88 -3.88 8.75
N ASP A 148 15.53 -4.00 7.47
CA ASP A 148 16.36 -3.52 6.36
C ASP A 148 16.59 -2.00 6.41
N ILE A 149 15.54 -1.23 6.74
CA ILE A 149 15.65 0.23 6.91
C ILE A 149 16.42 0.59 8.17
N LEU A 150 16.32 -0.22 9.23
CA LEU A 150 17.08 -0.02 10.47
C LEU A 150 18.58 -0.27 10.25
N GLU A 151 18.92 -1.31 9.51
CA GLU A 151 20.30 -1.62 9.11
C GLU A 151 20.87 -0.49 8.25
N MET A 152 20.14 -0.08 7.20
CA MET A 152 20.53 1.06 6.37
C MET A 152 20.72 2.35 7.18
N LYS A 153 19.87 2.60 8.18
CA LYS A 153 20.04 3.76 9.09
C LYS A 153 21.36 3.68 9.85
N ALA A 154 21.70 2.51 10.41
CA ALA A 154 22.91 2.33 11.20
C ALA A 154 24.17 2.56 10.35
N GLU A 155 24.19 2.08 9.10
CA GLU A 155 25.31 2.32 8.19
C GLU A 155 25.48 3.79 7.82
N ILE A 156 24.38 4.54 7.66
CA ILE A 156 24.44 5.98 7.34
C ILE A 156 24.91 6.78 8.55
N GLU A 157 24.54 6.37 9.77
CA GLU A 157 24.96 7.06 11.01
C GLU A 157 26.41 6.75 11.42
N ASN A 158 26.95 5.59 11.01
CA ASN A 158 28.33 5.18 11.28
C ASN A 158 29.34 5.71 10.25
N LYS A 159 28.88 6.47 9.25
CA LYS A 159 29.69 7.07 8.19
C LYS A 159 30.13 8.48 8.54
#